data_AF-A0A8T5MYW1-F1
#
_entry.id   AF-A0A8T5MYW1-F1
#
_cell.length_a   1.000
_cell.length_b   1.000
_cell.length_c   1.000
_cell.angle_alpha   90.00
_cell.angle_beta   90.00
_cell.angle_gamma   90.00
#
_symmetry.space_group_name_H-M   'P 1'
#
loop_
_entity.id
_entity.type
_entity.pdbx_description
1 polymer ?
#
loop_
_entity_poly.entity_id
_entity_poly.type
_entity_poly.pdbx_seq_one_letter_code
_entity_poly.pdbx_strand_id
1 'polypeptide(L)'
;MEDIAFFELEDEEKKLLLDTLGFEVNKKGVIVEKESKKPCLCPITDKMVHFENASILPGSTTIINTSPFTLTEYFSKFLEKE
;
A
#
# COMPACT_ATOMS: atom_id res chain seq x y z
N MET A 1 3.39 4.51 23.50
CA MET A 1 3.34 3.53 22.41
C MET A 1 4.22 4.13 21.33
N GLU A 2 5.32 3.48 20.97
CA GLU A 2 6.13 3.96 19.84
C GLU A 2 5.34 3.69 18.55
N ASP A 3 5.23 4.71 17.69
CA ASP A 3 4.60 4.57 16.38
C ASP A 3 5.55 3.79 15.47
N ILE A 4 5.23 2.52 15.22
CA ILE A 4 5.98 1.69 14.27
C ILE A 4 5.57 2.12 12.86
N ALA A 5 6.52 2.60 12.07
CA ALA A 5 6.24 3.01 10.70
C ALA A 5 6.17 1.80 9.77
N PHE A 6 5.28 1.81 8.78
CA PHE A 6 5.05 0.68 7.87
C PHE A 6 6.32 0.22 7.10
N PHE A 7 7.30 1.11 6.92
CA PHE A 7 8.58 0.76 6.29
C PHE A 7 9.52 -0.03 7.21
N GLU A 8 9.30 0.03 8.52
CA GLU A 8 10.08 -0.68 9.55
C GLU A 8 9.59 -2.12 9.75
N LEU A 9 8.44 -2.46 9.17
CA LEU A 9 7.87 -3.80 9.24
C LEU A 9 8.63 -4.78 8.34
N GLU A 10 8.81 -5.99 8.85
CA GLU A 10 9.32 -7.11 8.08
C GLU A 10 8.29 -7.57 7.04
N ASP A 11 8.75 -8.30 6.02
CA ASP A 11 7.90 -8.77 4.92
C ASP A 11 6.73 -9.64 5.39
N GLU A 12 6.91 -10.41 6.47
CA GLU A 12 5.83 -11.23 7.05
C GLU A 12 4.73 -10.38 7.67
N GLU A 13 5.10 -9.31 8.38
CA GLU A 13 4.17 -8.36 8.99
C GLU A 13 3.41 -7.57 7.91
N LYS A 14 4.13 -7.13 6.86
CA LYS A 14 3.51 -6.49 5.69
C LYS A 14 2.48 -7.40 5.02
N LYS A 15 2.81 -8.69 4.86
CA LYS A 15 1.87 -9.68 4.30
C LYS A 15 0.67 -9.89 5.21
N LEU A 16 0.86 -9.96 6.53
CA LEU A 16 -0.24 -10.09 7.49
C LEU A 16 -1.19 -8.87 7.44
N LEU A 17 -0.63 -7.66 7.29
CA LEU A 17 -1.41 -6.44 7.09
C LEU A 17 -2.20 -6.48 5.79
N LEU A 18 -1.57 -6.85 4.67
CA LEU A 18 -2.27 -7.05 3.40
C LEU A 18 -3.40 -8.08 3.54
N ASP A 19 -3.11 -9.19 4.21
CA ASP A 19 -4.05 -10.28 4.46
C ASP A 19 -5.29 -9.78 5.21
N THR A 20 -5.07 -8.98 6.26
CA THR A 20 -6.12 -8.35 7.08
C THR A 20 -6.95 -7.36 6.28
N LEU A 21 -6.34 -6.66 5.31
CA LEU A 21 -7.00 -5.71 4.43
C LEU A 21 -7.68 -6.37 3.21
N GLY A 22 -7.68 -7.69 3.12
CA GLY A 22 -8.32 -8.42 2.01
C GLY A 22 -7.47 -8.51 0.75
N PHE A 23 -6.17 -8.25 0.85
CA PHE A 23 -5.21 -8.35 -0.24
C PHE A 23 -4.24 -9.52 -0.05
N GLU A 24 -3.63 -9.97 -1.15
CA GLU A 24 -2.55 -10.95 -1.15
C GLU A 24 -1.52 -10.59 -2.22
N VAL A 25 -0.35 -11.24 -2.18
CA VAL A 25 0.69 -11.09 -3.19
C VAL A 25 0.66 -12.29 -4.13
N ASN A 26 0.50 -12.06 -5.43
CA ASN A 26 0.53 -13.15 -6.41
C ASN A 26 1.97 -13.59 -6.72
N LYS A 27 2.12 -14.65 -7.54
CA LYS A 27 3.43 -15.21 -7.94
C LYS A 27 4.34 -14.23 -8.70
N LYS A 28 3.82 -13.10 -9.20
CA LYS A 28 4.57 -12.05 -9.90
C LYS A 28 4.98 -10.90 -8.97
N GLY A 29 4.71 -11.00 -7.67
CA GLY A 29 5.00 -9.94 -6.70
C GLY A 29 4.01 -8.76 -6.75
N VAL A 30 2.86 -8.92 -7.43
CA VAL A 30 1.82 -7.88 -7.52
C VAL A 30 0.79 -8.10 -6.43
N ILE A 31 0.38 -7.01 -5.78
CA ILE A 31 -0.70 -7.01 -4.79
C ILE A 31 -2.04 -7.13 -5.52
N VAL A 32 -2.86 -8.09 -5.11
CA VAL A 32 -4.18 -8.37 -5.70
C VAL A 32 -5.23 -8.51 -4.60
N GLU A 33 -6.48 -8.21 -4.91
CA GLU A 33 -7.60 -8.51 -4.02
C GLU A 33 -7.78 -10.02 -3.86
N LYS A 34 -7.99 -10.51 -2.64
CA LYS A 34 -8.12 -11.95 -2.38
C LYS A 34 -9.31 -12.59 -3.08
N GLU A 35 -10.46 -11.91 -3.08
CA GLU A 35 -11.70 -12.46 -3.62
C GLU A 35 -11.73 -12.41 -5.15
N SER A 36 -11.47 -11.23 -5.72
CA SER A 36 -11.61 -10.98 -7.15
C SER A 36 -10.36 -11.34 -7.96
N LYS A 37 -9.21 -11.49 -7.28
CA LYS A 37 -7.86 -11.59 -7.87
C LYS A 37 -7.49 -10.43 -8.79
N LYS A 38 -8.21 -9.31 -8.71
CA LYS A 38 -7.90 -8.11 -9.49
C LYS A 38 -6.65 -7.43 -8.95
N PRO A 39 -5.79 -6.87 -9.83
CA PRO A 39 -4.65 -6.08 -9.40
C PRO A 39 -5.09 -4.87 -8.58
N CYS A 40 -4.42 -4.66 -7.44
CA CYS A 40 -4.51 -3.41 -6.72
C CYS A 40 -3.80 -2.33 -7.55
N LEU A 41 -4.53 -1.25 -7.85
CA LEU A 41 -4.00 -0.12 -8.60
C LEU A 41 -3.67 1.02 -7.64
N CYS A 42 -2.48 1.60 -7.80
CA CYS A 42 -2.08 2.80 -7.08
C CYS A 42 -3.01 3.95 -7.50
N PRO A 43 -3.81 4.54 -6.60
CA PRO A 43 -4.81 5.56 -6.96
C PRO A 43 -4.22 6.87 -7.49
N ILE A 44 -2.89 7.04 -7.42
CA ILE A 44 -2.19 8.23 -7.89
C ILE A 44 -1.65 8.03 -9.31
N THR A 45 -1.22 6.82 -9.66
CA THR A 45 -0.55 6.54 -10.94
C THR A 45 -1.34 5.60 -11.85
N ASP A 46 -2.40 4.99 -11.33
CA ASP A 46 -3.20 3.95 -11.98
C ASP A 46 -2.38 2.71 -12.41
N LYS A 47 -1.20 2.54 -11.81
CA LYS A 47 -0.31 1.39 -12.05
C LYS A 47 -0.52 0.31 -11.00
N MET A 48 -0.30 -0.94 -11.39
CA MET A 48 -0.29 -2.08 -10.48
C MET A 48 0.71 -1.86 -9.34
N VAL A 49 0.32 -2.21 -8.12
CA VAL A 49 1.20 -2.11 -6.95
C VAL A 49 2.03 -3.37 -6.79
N HIS A 50 3.35 -3.19 -6.71
CA HIS A 50 4.29 -4.27 -6.46
C HIS A 50 4.68 -4.33 -4.98
N PHE A 51 4.66 -5.52 -4.39
CA PHE A 51 4.92 -5.73 -2.96
C PHE A 51 6.27 -5.17 -2.50
N GLU A 52 7.31 -5.35 -3.31
CA GLU A 52 8.68 -4.89 -3.02
C GLU A 52 8.78 -3.38 -2.79
N ASN A 53 7.85 -2.61 -3.37
CA ASN A 53 7.86 -1.16 -3.35
C ASN A 53 6.48 -0.63 -2.96
N ALA A 54 5.76 -1.35 -2.10
CA ALA A 54 4.44 -0.95 -1.63
C ALA A 54 4.52 -0.14 -0.34
N SER A 55 3.62 0.81 -0.18
CA SER A 55 3.32 1.41 1.12
C SER A 55 1.82 1.44 1.34
N ILE A 56 1.43 1.11 2.58
CA ILE A 56 0.06 1.26 3.07
C ILE A 56 0.03 2.52 3.91
N LEU A 57 -0.80 3.48 3.51
CA LEU A 57 -0.72 4.83 4.06
C LEU A 57 -1.58 4.98 5.32
N PRO A 58 -1.01 5.54 6.40
CA PRO A 58 -1.68 5.64 7.69
C PRO A 58 -2.99 6.45 7.59
N GLY A 59 -4.00 6.03 8.36
CA GLY A 59 -5.34 6.62 8.32
C GLY A 59 -6.20 6.15 7.13
N SER A 60 -5.70 5.22 6.30
CA SER A 60 -6.46 4.66 5.17
C SER A 60 -6.09 3.20 4.88
N THR A 61 -6.84 2.54 4.00
CA THR A 61 -6.47 1.25 3.38
C THR A 61 -5.79 1.45 2.03
N THR A 62 -5.26 2.65 1.77
CA THR A 62 -4.70 3.01 0.48
C THR A 62 -3.32 2.37 0.32
N ILE A 63 -3.17 1.60 -0.74
CA ILE A 63 -1.92 0.97 -1.12
C ILE A 63 -1.36 1.69 -2.34
N ILE A 64 -0.10 2.13 -2.26
CA ILE A 64 0.60 2.82 -3.36
C ILE A 64 1.90 2.12 -3.73
N ASN A 65 2.39 2.38 -4.94
CA ASN A 65 3.81 2.22 -5.24
C ASN A 65 4.58 3.38 -4.60
N THR A 66 5.55 3.09 -3.74
CA THR A 66 6.33 4.08 -3.02
C THR A 66 7.27 4.82 -3.95
N SER A 67 7.10 6.12 -4.03
CA SER A 67 7.98 7.04 -4.75
C SER A 67 7.84 8.43 -4.15
N PRO A 68 8.83 9.32 -4.31
CA PRO A 68 8.69 10.70 -3.87
C PRO A 68 7.43 11.39 -4.42
N PHE A 69 7.09 11.11 -5.69
CA PHE A 69 5.89 11.65 -6.33
C PHE A 69 4.60 11.14 -5.68
N THR A 70 4.45 9.83 -5.52
CA THR A 70 3.23 9.24 -4.94
C THR A 70 3.04 9.60 -3.47
N LEU A 71 4.12 9.74 -2.70
CA LEU A 71 4.05 10.23 -1.33
C LEU A 71 3.63 11.71 -1.28
N THR A 72 4.24 12.55 -2.12
CA THR A 72 3.91 13.99 -2.18
C THR A 72 2.44 14.20 -2.54
N GLU A 73 1.95 13.51 -3.58
CA GLU A 73 0.55 13.57 -3.99
C GLU A 73 -0.41 13.09 -2.90
N TYR A 74 -0.05 12.05 -2.13
CA TYR A 74 -0.86 11.63 -1.00
C TYR A 74 -0.90 12.69 0.11
N PHE A 75 0.26 13.21 0.52
CA PHE A 75 0.33 14.19 1.58
C PHE A 75 -0.38 15.49 1.22
N SER A 76 -0.26 15.97 -0.02
CA SER A 76 -1.02 17.14 -0.48
C SER A 76 -2.54 16.91 -0.33
N LYS A 77 -3.05 15.75 -0.76
CA LYS A 77 -4.48 15.41 -0.62
C LYS A 77 -4.93 15.24 0.83
N PHE A 78 -4.03 14.82 1.73
CA PHE A 78 -4.32 14.68 3.15
C PHE A 78 -4.33 16.05 3.85
N LEU A 79 -3.34 16.89 3.55
CA LEU A 79 -3.20 18.23 4.13
C LEU A 79 -4.25 19.23 3.63
N GLU A 80 -4.75 19.09 2.40
CA GLU A 80 -5.85 19.92 1.87
C GLU A 80 -7.22 19.59 2.51
N LYS A 81 -7.32 18.49 3.25
CA LYS A 81 -8.57 18.06 3.92
C LYS A 81 -8.65 18.46 5.40
N GLU A 82 -7.60 19.06 5.96
CA GLU A 82 -7.61 19.74 7.26
C GLU A 82 -7.91 21.24 7.10
#